data_AF-A0A838PCL6-F1
#
_entry.id   AF-A0A838PCL6-F1
#
_cell.length_a   1.000
_cell.length_b   1.000
_cell.length_c   1.000
_cell.angle_alpha   90.00
_cell.angle_beta   90.00
_cell.angle_gamma   90.00
#
_symmetry.space_group_name_H-M   'P 1'
#
loop_
_entity.id
_entity.type
_entity.pdbx_description
1 polymer ?
#
loop_
_entity_poly.entity_id
_entity_poly.type
_entity_poly.pdbx_seq_one_letter_code
_entity_poly.pdbx_strand_id
1 'polypeptide(L)'
;MKKTIGLIAICLAIAMTAFTAFAQQPAATPRPAATPQQPAATPQRPAATPQQPAATPQQPAATSQNPQCTPEAKTGLYNEFRKEFKGDTAKANEMAKKWLACPEVAGEETVSAYLKNFVTLYEKANRKDQVTDLVYNKKDYPKAFEVGKAVLVDEPENLKVLTDLAYAGFAAATAKNDAFSADAINYAKKAVQLLEAGKAPEKWEPYLGKDDALAYMNNIIGHLTVQKNPAEALPYLIKVAQQESKLKKFPSTYGIIGGAYEAGEYAKLSADYKACCEGKDETPQSKLALENINQVIDRMIDAYARAVALAGSDQANQAAKKEWMDSLSTWYKYRHDQSDAGLTEMVAGILAKPLPPVPTPITTLPTATPASTPTSGTVSAGGSPAGSAASSGTTPATTQPAPATSNPAPASTTPKTAPTTATKPKTPTPTPTPAPKPRTKRNHRG
;
A
#
# COMPACT_ATOMS: atom_id res chain seq x y z
N MET A 1 43.55 -9.01 -2.32
CA MET A 1 42.32 -9.62 -1.76
C MET A 1 42.23 -9.70 -0.23
N LYS A 2 43.26 -10.01 0.57
CA LYS A 2 43.09 -10.11 2.06
C LYS A 2 42.44 -8.87 2.74
N LYS A 3 42.61 -7.65 2.19
CA LYS A 3 41.90 -6.43 2.65
C LYS A 3 40.37 -6.47 2.45
N THR A 4 39.87 -7.14 1.42
CA THR A 4 38.44 -7.17 1.07
C THR A 4 37.62 -8.01 2.06
N ILE A 5 38.22 -9.10 2.57
CA ILE A 5 37.56 -10.06 3.45
C ILE A 5 37.20 -9.43 4.80
N GLY A 6 38.14 -8.71 5.43
CA GLY A 6 37.89 -8.02 6.71
C GLY A 6 36.85 -6.90 6.65
N LEU A 7 36.46 -6.45 5.45
CA LEU A 7 35.48 -5.38 5.27
C LEU A 7 34.03 -5.87 5.46
N ILE A 8 33.74 -7.13 5.10
CA ILE A 8 32.41 -7.74 5.22
C ILE A 8 31.94 -7.74 6.69
N ALA A 9 32.87 -8.02 7.63
CA ALA A 9 32.61 -7.98 9.06
C ALA A 9 32.26 -6.59 9.60
N ILE A 10 32.76 -5.51 8.97
CA ILE A 10 32.48 -4.13 9.38
C ILE A 10 31.11 -3.67 8.88
N CYS A 11 30.76 -3.99 7.63
CA CYS A 11 29.45 -3.68 7.07
C CYS A 11 28.30 -4.32 7.88
N LEU A 12 28.47 -5.55 8.36
CA LEU A 12 27.45 -6.27 9.15
C LEU A 12 27.06 -5.54 10.45
N ALA A 13 28.03 -4.88 11.12
CA ALA A 13 27.79 -4.12 12.35
C ALA A 13 26.97 -2.84 12.11
N ILE A 14 27.16 -2.21 10.93
CA ILE A 14 26.39 -1.02 10.53
C ILE A 14 24.95 -1.43 10.19
N ALA A 15 24.75 -2.50 9.43
CA ALA A 15 23.43 -3.00 9.03
C ALA A 15 22.53 -3.34 10.24
N MET A 16 23.07 -3.97 11.28
CA MET A 16 22.33 -4.23 12.54
C MET A 16 21.94 -2.96 13.30
N THR A 17 22.66 -1.85 13.13
CA THR A 17 22.38 -0.59 13.84
C THR A 17 21.36 0.27 13.10
N ALA A 18 21.42 0.31 11.77
CA ALA A 18 20.55 1.12 10.92
C ALA A 18 19.08 0.66 10.97
N PHE A 19 18.81 -0.64 11.02
CA PHE A 19 17.44 -1.18 10.95
C PHE A 19 16.55 -0.75 12.14
N THR A 20 17.16 -0.39 13.28
CA THR A 20 16.46 0.16 14.46
C THR A 20 15.94 1.59 14.28
N ALA A 21 16.50 2.39 13.36
CA ALA A 21 16.17 3.81 13.20
C ALA A 21 14.89 4.06 12.40
N PHE A 22 14.56 3.18 11.44
CA PHE A 22 13.51 3.38 10.43
C PHE A 22 12.06 3.37 10.97
N ALA A 23 11.87 3.40 12.29
CA ALA A 23 10.59 3.36 12.98
C ALA A 23 10.25 4.65 13.76
N GLN A 24 11.08 5.70 13.69
CA GLN A 24 10.95 6.93 14.50
C GLN A 24 10.87 8.22 13.65
N GLN A 25 9.71 8.45 13.03
CA GLN A 25 9.30 9.81 12.69
C GLN A 25 8.80 10.51 13.98
N PRO A 26 9.28 11.71 14.32
CA PRO A 26 8.97 12.33 15.62
C PRO A 26 7.52 12.83 15.67
N ALA A 27 6.70 12.20 16.51
CA ALA A 27 5.37 12.71 16.84
C ALA A 27 5.46 13.97 17.71
N ALA A 28 4.69 15.01 17.39
CA ALA A 28 4.65 16.24 18.17
C ALA A 28 4.10 15.99 19.59
N THR A 29 4.78 16.53 20.60
CA THR A 29 4.48 16.29 22.02
C THR A 29 3.16 16.94 22.47
N PRO A 30 2.21 16.18 23.02
CA PRO A 30 1.09 16.73 23.78
C PRO A 30 1.57 17.32 25.12
N ARG A 31 0.93 18.42 25.52
CA ARG A 31 1.15 19.14 26.78
C ARG A 31 0.76 18.27 28.00
N PRO A 32 1.50 18.29 29.12
CA PRO A 32 1.11 17.56 30.33
C PRO A 32 -0.23 18.05 30.89
N ALA A 33 -1.10 17.11 31.30
CA ALA A 33 -2.29 17.41 32.09
C ALA A 33 -1.92 17.60 33.57
N ALA A 34 -2.61 18.50 34.27
CA ALA A 34 -2.32 18.82 35.67
C ALA A 34 -3.03 17.85 36.63
N THR A 35 -2.27 17.23 37.54
CA THR A 35 -2.79 16.39 38.63
C THR A 35 -3.36 17.26 39.75
N PRO A 36 -4.62 17.09 40.18
CA PRO A 36 -5.12 17.69 41.41
C PRO A 36 -4.55 16.95 42.62
N GLN A 37 -3.70 17.62 43.42
CA GLN A 37 -3.35 17.12 44.75
C GLN A 37 -4.49 17.46 45.73
N GLN A 38 -4.98 16.45 46.45
CA GLN A 38 -5.96 16.61 47.52
C GLN A 38 -5.24 16.59 48.89
N PRO A 39 -5.26 17.67 49.68
CA PRO A 39 -4.79 17.65 51.06
C PRO A 39 -5.78 16.93 51.97
N ALA A 40 -5.28 16.11 52.90
CA ALA A 40 -6.09 15.54 53.98
C ALA A 40 -6.04 16.46 55.21
N ALA A 41 -7.21 16.79 55.79
CA ALA A 41 -7.31 17.55 57.04
C ALA A 41 -8.58 17.17 57.84
N THR A 42 -8.40 16.29 58.83
CA THR A 42 -9.16 16.31 60.09
C THR A 42 -8.56 17.41 61.01
N PRO A 43 -9.24 17.93 62.06
CA PRO A 43 -9.95 17.10 63.06
C PRO A 43 -11.13 17.72 63.86
N GLN A 44 -11.58 16.92 64.85
CA GLN A 44 -12.32 17.26 66.08
C GLN A 44 -13.84 17.53 66.05
N ARG A 45 -14.41 17.48 67.27
CA ARG A 45 -15.80 17.14 67.66
C ARG A 45 -16.20 18.07 68.81
N PRO A 46 -17.44 18.61 68.85
CA PRO A 46 -18.41 18.17 69.87
C PRO A 46 -19.72 17.72 69.19
N ALA A 47 -20.38 16.61 69.54
CA ALA A 47 -20.88 16.20 70.87
C ALA A 47 -22.10 17.02 71.34
N ALA A 48 -23.27 16.76 70.74
CA ALA A 48 -24.59 17.10 71.30
C ALA A 48 -25.63 16.04 70.85
N THR A 49 -26.56 15.70 71.74
CA THR A 49 -27.68 14.79 71.50
C THR A 49 -28.91 15.30 72.24
N PRO A 50 -30.08 15.36 71.58
CA PRO A 50 -31.33 15.01 72.24
C PRO A 50 -32.11 13.92 71.47
N GLN A 51 -33.11 13.32 72.13
CA GLN A 51 -34.18 12.52 71.49
C GLN A 51 -35.08 13.45 70.62
N GLN A 52 -36.05 13.03 69.80
CA GLN A 52 -36.96 11.87 69.70
C GLN A 52 -37.72 12.04 68.33
N PRO A 53 -38.79 11.30 67.97
CA PRO A 53 -39.17 9.90 68.17
C PRO A 53 -39.07 9.09 66.85
N ALA A 54 -39.44 7.80 66.89
CA ALA A 54 -39.65 7.02 65.66
C ALA A 54 -40.92 7.46 64.93
N ALA A 55 -40.81 7.65 63.60
CA ALA A 55 -41.93 7.69 62.67
C ALA A 55 -41.52 6.92 61.41
N THR A 56 -42.36 6.00 60.95
CA THR A 56 -42.11 5.20 59.73
C THR A 56 -42.87 5.82 58.56
N PRO A 57 -42.21 6.46 57.58
CA PRO A 57 -42.81 6.66 56.28
C PRO A 57 -42.76 5.32 55.54
N GLN A 58 -43.91 4.79 55.14
CA GLN A 58 -43.94 3.85 54.02
C GLN A 58 -43.53 4.63 52.76
N GLN A 59 -42.25 4.63 52.44
CA GLN A 59 -41.77 5.15 51.17
C GLN A 59 -42.37 4.27 50.06
N PRO A 60 -43.22 4.80 49.16
CA PRO A 60 -43.67 4.04 48.01
C PRO A 60 -42.44 3.63 47.20
N ALA A 61 -42.45 2.42 46.64
CA ALA A 61 -41.37 1.95 45.78
C ALA A 61 -41.33 2.78 44.49
N ALA A 62 -40.65 3.92 44.56
CA ALA A 62 -40.32 4.77 43.42
C ALA A 62 -39.34 4.02 42.54
N THR A 63 -39.88 3.13 41.71
CA THR A 63 -39.16 2.57 40.57
C THR A 63 -38.67 3.75 39.75
N SER A 64 -37.34 3.89 39.65
CA SER A 64 -36.68 4.90 38.81
C SER A 64 -36.87 4.57 37.33
N GLN A 65 -38.12 4.62 36.87
CA GLN A 65 -38.46 4.49 35.47
C GLN A 65 -37.79 5.65 34.74
N ASN A 66 -36.89 5.30 33.82
CA ASN A 66 -36.33 6.26 32.87
C ASN A 66 -37.49 7.00 32.18
N PRO A 67 -37.58 8.34 32.21
CA PRO A 67 -38.70 9.08 31.62
C PRO A 67 -38.93 8.82 30.12
N GLN A 68 -37.94 8.26 29.42
CA GLN A 68 -38.07 7.81 28.02
C GLN A 68 -38.86 6.50 27.85
N CYS A 69 -39.24 5.83 28.95
CA CYS A 69 -39.79 4.48 28.97
C CYS A 69 -41.21 4.38 29.54
N THR A 70 -41.94 5.49 29.68
CA THR A 70 -43.38 5.44 29.94
C THR A 70 -44.13 4.92 28.71
N PRO A 71 -45.37 4.40 28.84
CA PRO A 71 -46.16 3.92 27.69
C PRO A 71 -46.36 4.99 26.62
N GLU A 72 -46.51 6.25 27.02
CA GLU A 72 -46.67 7.41 26.12
C GLU A 72 -45.37 7.71 25.37
N ALA A 73 -44.23 7.67 26.07
CA ALA A 73 -42.91 7.86 25.45
C ALA A 73 -42.58 6.74 24.46
N LYS A 74 -42.81 5.48 24.82
CA LYS A 74 -42.66 4.32 23.90
C LYS A 74 -43.62 4.42 22.72
N THR A 75 -44.86 4.86 22.92
CA THR A 75 -45.82 5.12 21.83
C THR A 75 -45.34 6.23 20.89
N GLY A 76 -44.77 7.31 21.43
CA GLY A 76 -44.16 8.39 20.66
C GLY A 76 -43.00 7.89 19.80
N LEU A 77 -42.04 7.18 20.40
CA LEU A 77 -40.89 6.59 19.70
C LEU A 77 -41.32 5.65 18.56
N TYR A 78 -42.33 4.80 18.77
CA TYR A 78 -42.84 3.91 17.72
C TYR A 78 -43.57 4.67 16.59
N ASN A 79 -44.27 5.76 16.91
CA ASN A 79 -44.91 6.61 15.91
C ASN A 79 -43.89 7.40 15.07
N GLU A 80 -42.82 7.93 15.69
CA GLU A 80 -41.72 8.53 14.93
C GLU A 80 -41.00 7.48 14.07
N PHE A 81 -40.68 6.31 14.62
CA PHE A 81 -40.14 5.19 13.84
C PHE A 81 -41.00 4.90 12.59
N ARG A 82 -42.33 4.73 12.73
CA ARG A 82 -43.22 4.44 11.59
C ARG A 82 -43.29 5.56 10.55
N LYS A 83 -43.12 6.82 10.98
CA LYS A 83 -43.06 7.99 10.10
C LYS A 83 -41.78 7.99 9.27
N GLU A 84 -40.63 7.81 9.92
CA GLU A 84 -39.32 7.94 9.27
C GLU A 84 -38.89 6.65 8.53
N PHE A 85 -39.48 5.48 8.82
CA PHE A 85 -39.16 4.16 8.22
C PHE A 85 -39.14 4.12 6.69
N LYS A 86 -39.90 4.99 6.00
CA LYS A 86 -39.92 5.10 4.52
C LYS A 86 -39.13 6.30 3.96
N GLY A 87 -38.52 7.09 4.83
CA GLY A 87 -37.72 8.27 4.50
C GLY A 87 -36.33 8.14 5.11
N ASP A 88 -36.12 8.76 6.28
CA ASP A 88 -34.88 8.65 7.04
C ASP A 88 -34.83 7.33 7.84
N THR A 89 -34.34 6.27 7.19
CA THR A 89 -34.16 4.95 7.80
C THR A 89 -33.12 4.95 8.92
N ALA A 90 -32.16 5.89 8.94
CA ALA A 90 -31.19 6.02 10.02
C ALA A 90 -31.84 6.58 11.29
N LYS A 91 -32.67 7.63 11.15
CA LYS A 91 -33.50 8.15 12.24
C LYS A 91 -34.54 7.12 12.70
N ALA A 92 -35.12 6.35 11.79
CA ALA A 92 -36.00 5.23 12.17
C ALA A 92 -35.26 4.20 13.03
N ASN A 93 -34.02 3.83 12.67
CA ASN A 93 -33.18 2.93 13.47
C ASN A 93 -32.83 3.52 14.85
N GLU A 94 -32.59 4.83 14.94
CA GLU A 94 -32.41 5.51 16.23
C GLU A 94 -33.66 5.40 17.13
N MET A 95 -34.86 5.65 16.59
CA MET A 95 -36.11 5.53 17.36
C MET A 95 -36.43 4.08 17.75
N ALA A 96 -36.18 3.12 16.85
CA ALA A 96 -36.32 1.69 17.14
C ALA A 96 -35.39 1.24 18.28
N LYS A 97 -34.13 1.70 18.29
CA LYS A 97 -33.18 1.43 19.36
C LYS A 97 -33.58 2.09 20.69
N LYS A 98 -34.04 3.35 20.67
CA LYS A 98 -34.55 4.04 21.87
C LYS A 98 -35.73 3.29 22.48
N TRP A 99 -36.65 2.79 21.65
CA TRP A 99 -37.78 1.97 22.09
C TRP A 99 -37.32 0.65 22.72
N LEU A 100 -36.37 -0.04 22.09
CA LEU A 100 -35.81 -1.33 22.54
C LEU A 100 -34.88 -1.23 23.76
N ALA A 101 -34.39 -0.04 24.09
CA ALA A 101 -33.62 0.21 25.32
C ALA A 101 -34.50 0.28 26.58
N CYS A 102 -35.83 0.37 26.41
CA CYS A 102 -36.79 0.32 27.49
C CYS A 102 -37.23 -1.14 27.78
N PRO A 103 -37.57 -1.47 29.04
CA PRO A 103 -38.12 -2.79 29.37
C PRO A 103 -39.32 -3.15 28.50
N GLU A 104 -39.37 -4.42 28.10
CA GLU A 104 -40.49 -5.04 27.39
C GLU A 104 -41.59 -5.40 28.39
N VAL A 105 -42.82 -4.95 28.15
CA VAL A 105 -43.99 -5.29 28.98
C VAL A 105 -45.00 -6.13 28.18
N ALA A 106 -45.85 -6.86 28.90
CA ALA A 106 -46.79 -7.81 28.30
C ALA A 106 -47.71 -7.13 27.27
N GLY A 107 -47.81 -7.74 26.08
CA GLY A 107 -48.53 -7.21 24.92
C GLY A 107 -47.67 -6.44 23.91
N GLU A 108 -46.42 -6.13 24.23
CA GLU A 108 -45.49 -5.45 23.30
C GLU A 108 -44.64 -6.42 22.44
N GLU A 109 -44.75 -7.74 22.63
CA GLU A 109 -43.80 -8.74 22.12
C GLU A 109 -43.70 -8.70 20.58
N THR A 110 -44.83 -8.45 19.91
CA THR A 110 -44.91 -8.33 18.44
C THR A 110 -44.22 -7.08 17.90
N VAL A 111 -44.37 -5.94 18.58
CA VAL A 111 -43.70 -4.68 18.25
C VAL A 111 -42.20 -4.81 18.52
N SER A 112 -41.85 -5.41 19.66
CA SER A 112 -40.47 -5.68 20.05
C SER A 112 -39.76 -6.58 19.03
N ALA A 113 -40.37 -7.70 18.64
CA ALA A 113 -39.83 -8.59 17.61
C ALA A 113 -39.68 -7.91 16.25
N TYR A 114 -40.66 -7.10 15.83
CA TYR A 114 -40.60 -6.34 14.59
C TYR A 114 -39.47 -5.29 14.59
N LEU A 115 -39.31 -4.54 15.68
CA LEU A 115 -38.23 -3.55 15.82
C LEU A 115 -36.86 -4.22 15.93
N LYS A 116 -36.72 -5.34 16.66
CA LYS A 116 -35.48 -6.15 16.72
C LYS A 116 -35.08 -6.62 15.32
N ASN A 117 -36.02 -7.12 14.53
CA ASN A 117 -35.78 -7.52 13.15
C ASN A 117 -35.41 -6.33 12.25
N PHE A 118 -36.11 -5.20 12.35
CA PHE A 118 -35.75 -4.00 11.59
C PHE A 118 -34.34 -3.49 11.91
N VAL A 119 -34.00 -3.35 13.19
CA VAL A 119 -32.65 -2.92 13.61
C VAL A 119 -31.60 -3.89 13.09
N THR A 120 -31.83 -5.21 13.20
CA THR A 120 -30.91 -6.24 12.68
C THR A 120 -30.67 -6.12 11.18
N LEU A 121 -31.74 -5.91 10.38
CA LEU A 121 -31.65 -5.76 8.93
C LEU A 121 -31.03 -4.42 8.52
N TYR A 122 -31.40 -3.33 9.18
CA TYR A 122 -30.82 -2.00 8.97
C TYR A 122 -29.31 -2.03 9.27
N GLU A 123 -28.91 -2.55 10.43
CA GLU A 123 -27.50 -2.64 10.80
C GLU A 123 -26.74 -3.53 9.82
N LYS A 124 -27.28 -4.70 9.44
CA LYS A 124 -26.66 -5.59 8.45
C LYS A 124 -26.44 -4.89 7.10
N ALA A 125 -27.38 -4.08 6.63
CA ALA A 125 -27.20 -3.27 5.42
C ALA A 125 -26.13 -2.17 5.62
N ASN A 126 -26.18 -1.44 6.73
CA ASN A 126 -25.33 -0.29 7.03
C ASN A 126 -23.90 -0.67 7.48
N ARG A 127 -23.60 -1.94 7.81
CA ARG A 127 -22.26 -2.36 8.28
C ARG A 127 -21.14 -1.94 7.32
N LYS A 128 -21.38 -1.92 6.01
CA LYS A 128 -20.38 -1.55 5.00
C LYS A 128 -19.96 -0.09 5.09
N ASP A 129 -20.93 0.83 5.14
CA ASP A 129 -20.66 2.26 5.35
C ASP A 129 -20.10 2.53 6.75
N GLN A 130 -20.54 1.76 7.75
CA GLN A 130 -20.00 1.82 9.11
C GLN A 130 -18.51 1.44 9.16
N VAL A 131 -18.05 0.43 8.40
CA VAL A 131 -16.61 0.13 8.29
C VAL A 131 -15.86 1.34 7.74
N THR A 132 -16.30 1.90 6.61
CA THR A 132 -15.64 3.06 5.99
C THR A 132 -15.59 4.28 6.94
N ASP A 133 -16.66 4.56 7.67
CA ASP A 133 -16.72 5.63 8.67
C ASP A 133 -15.79 5.37 9.89
N LEU A 134 -15.76 4.13 10.39
CA LEU A 134 -14.87 3.72 11.48
C LEU A 134 -13.40 3.81 11.08
N VAL A 135 -13.06 3.48 9.83
CA VAL A 135 -11.68 3.51 9.31
C VAL A 135 -11.21 4.93 9.03
N TYR A 136 -11.96 5.74 8.27
CA TYR A 136 -11.45 7.02 7.76
C TYR A 136 -11.81 8.22 8.64
N ASN A 137 -13.02 8.28 9.20
CA ASN A 137 -13.49 9.42 9.97
C ASN A 137 -13.16 9.28 11.46
N LYS A 138 -13.61 8.18 12.08
CA LYS A 138 -13.46 7.95 13.53
C LYS A 138 -12.11 7.36 13.92
N LYS A 139 -11.47 6.61 13.01
CA LYS A 139 -10.20 5.89 13.21
C LYS A 139 -10.24 4.88 14.37
N ASP A 140 -11.43 4.37 14.65
CA ASP A 140 -11.68 3.27 15.59
C ASP A 140 -11.42 1.95 14.85
N TYR A 141 -10.14 1.66 14.64
CA TYR A 141 -9.71 0.44 13.96
C TYR A 141 -10.18 -0.84 14.69
N PRO A 142 -10.14 -0.96 16.04
CA PRO A 142 -10.70 -2.13 16.73
C PRO A 142 -12.16 -2.41 16.36
N LYS A 143 -13.03 -1.39 16.38
CA LYS A 143 -14.44 -1.58 15.99
C LYS A 143 -14.60 -1.78 14.49
N ALA A 144 -13.75 -1.17 13.65
CA ALA A 144 -13.73 -1.44 12.22
C ALA A 144 -13.46 -2.92 11.92
N PHE A 145 -12.46 -3.54 12.56
CA PHE A 145 -12.17 -4.96 12.41
C PHE A 145 -13.30 -5.86 12.92
N GLU A 146 -13.98 -5.49 14.02
CA GLU A 146 -15.15 -6.23 14.52
C GLU A 146 -16.31 -6.22 13.50
N VAL A 147 -16.75 -5.03 13.08
CA VAL A 147 -17.87 -4.84 12.14
C VAL A 147 -17.51 -5.40 10.75
N GLY A 148 -16.28 -5.19 10.30
CA GLY A 148 -15.77 -5.64 9.01
C GLY A 148 -15.62 -7.15 8.92
N LYS A 149 -15.17 -7.83 9.97
CA LYS A 149 -15.22 -9.31 10.04
C LYS A 149 -16.64 -9.83 9.92
N ALA A 150 -17.61 -9.19 10.57
CA ALA A 150 -19.02 -9.54 10.42
C ALA A 150 -19.56 -9.27 9.00
N VAL A 151 -19.04 -8.30 8.24
CA VAL A 151 -19.35 -8.19 6.80
C VAL A 151 -18.69 -9.32 6.01
N LEU A 152 -17.41 -9.62 6.22
CA LEU A 152 -16.69 -10.63 5.44
C LEU A 152 -17.14 -12.09 5.70
N VAL A 153 -17.92 -12.35 6.76
CA VAL A 153 -18.66 -13.61 6.93
C VAL A 153 -19.84 -13.73 5.95
N ASP A 154 -20.55 -12.63 5.70
CA ASP A 154 -21.68 -12.57 4.75
C ASP A 154 -21.20 -12.37 3.29
N GLU A 155 -20.13 -11.58 3.10
CA GLU A 155 -19.59 -11.15 1.80
C GLU A 155 -18.05 -11.32 1.76
N PRO A 156 -17.51 -12.55 1.73
CA PRO A 156 -16.07 -12.82 1.87
C PRO A 156 -15.17 -12.28 0.75
N GLU A 157 -15.76 -11.78 -0.33
CA GLU A 157 -15.05 -11.12 -1.43
C GLU A 157 -15.48 -9.66 -1.62
N ASN A 158 -16.03 -9.02 -0.58
CA ASN A 158 -16.29 -7.59 -0.58
C ASN A 158 -14.97 -6.80 -0.62
N LEU A 159 -14.59 -6.39 -1.83
CA LEU A 159 -13.30 -5.74 -2.09
C LEU A 159 -13.12 -4.44 -1.27
N LYS A 160 -14.18 -3.65 -1.06
CA LYS A 160 -14.09 -2.40 -0.28
C LYS A 160 -13.78 -2.68 1.18
N VAL A 161 -14.46 -3.61 1.82
CA VAL A 161 -14.17 -3.96 3.23
C VAL A 161 -12.79 -4.60 3.36
N LEU A 162 -12.35 -5.41 2.38
CA LEU A 162 -10.97 -5.93 2.36
C LEU A 162 -9.91 -4.81 2.28
N THR A 163 -10.11 -3.80 1.42
CA THR A 163 -9.17 -2.66 1.32
C THR A 163 -9.22 -1.73 2.54
N ASP A 164 -10.42 -1.45 3.07
CA ASP A 164 -10.62 -0.60 4.23
C ASP A 164 -9.96 -1.22 5.49
N LEU A 165 -10.13 -2.53 5.72
CA LEU A 165 -9.49 -3.24 6.84
C LEU A 165 -7.98 -3.39 6.66
N ALA A 166 -7.50 -3.66 5.44
CA ALA A 166 -6.07 -3.67 5.14
C ALA A 166 -5.40 -2.33 5.49
N TYR A 167 -6.03 -1.21 5.11
CA TYR A 167 -5.58 0.13 5.47
C TYR A 167 -5.68 0.38 6.99
N ALA A 168 -6.78 -0.03 7.64
CA ALA A 168 -6.98 0.15 9.07
C ALA A 168 -5.89 -0.52 9.92
N GLY A 169 -5.50 -1.75 9.60
CA GLY A 169 -4.43 -2.45 10.32
C GLY A 169 -3.05 -1.86 10.05
N PHE A 170 -2.79 -1.37 8.83
CA PHE A 170 -1.56 -0.62 8.53
C PHE A 170 -1.47 0.70 9.29
N ALA A 171 -2.58 1.44 9.40
CA ALA A 171 -2.67 2.67 10.17
C ALA A 171 -2.52 2.40 11.69
N ALA A 172 -3.10 1.30 12.20
CA ALA A 172 -2.91 0.86 13.58
C ALA A 172 -1.44 0.49 13.88
N ALA A 173 -0.78 -0.29 13.02
CA ALA A 173 0.62 -0.65 13.18
C ALA A 173 1.56 0.57 13.11
N THR A 174 1.26 1.53 12.23
CA THR A 174 1.96 2.82 12.17
C THR A 174 1.84 3.57 13.51
N ALA A 175 0.67 3.52 14.16
CA ALA A 175 0.42 4.00 15.52
C ALA A 175 0.90 3.04 16.64
N LYS A 176 1.82 2.11 16.34
CA LYS A 176 2.41 1.11 17.24
C LYS A 176 1.45 0.07 17.82
N ASN A 177 0.31 -0.18 17.16
CA ASN A 177 -0.65 -1.23 17.49
C ASN A 177 -0.65 -2.34 16.41
N ASP A 178 0.22 -3.33 16.59
CA ASP A 178 0.38 -4.48 15.69
C ASP A 178 -0.74 -5.55 15.78
N ALA A 179 -1.74 -5.38 16.65
CA ALA A 179 -2.76 -6.41 16.94
C ALA A 179 -3.57 -6.84 15.71
N PHE A 180 -3.61 -6.00 14.67
CA PHE A 180 -4.35 -6.23 13.43
C PHE A 180 -3.43 -6.51 12.22
N SER A 181 -2.11 -6.50 12.38
CA SER A 181 -1.15 -6.57 11.25
C SER A 181 -1.31 -7.86 10.44
N ALA A 182 -1.53 -9.01 11.10
CA ALA A 182 -1.69 -10.30 10.42
C ALA A 182 -2.99 -10.37 9.59
N ASP A 183 -4.12 -9.91 10.16
CA ASP A 183 -5.39 -9.84 9.44
C ASP A 183 -5.31 -8.86 8.25
N ALA A 184 -4.67 -7.71 8.44
CA ALA A 184 -4.48 -6.71 7.38
C ALA A 184 -3.62 -7.22 6.22
N ILE A 185 -2.54 -7.97 6.50
CA ILE A 185 -1.76 -8.66 5.47
C ILE A 185 -2.64 -9.64 4.69
N ASN A 186 -3.48 -10.43 5.37
CA ASN A 186 -4.36 -11.40 4.73
C ASN A 186 -5.45 -10.74 3.87
N TYR A 187 -6.09 -9.67 4.36
CA TYR A 187 -7.07 -8.89 3.60
C TYR A 187 -6.44 -8.18 2.40
N ALA A 188 -5.21 -7.63 2.54
CA ALA A 188 -4.47 -7.07 1.42
C ALA A 188 -4.08 -8.14 0.39
N LYS A 189 -3.58 -9.31 0.80
CA LYS A 189 -3.26 -10.44 -0.08
C LYS A 189 -4.52 -10.91 -0.84
N LYS A 190 -5.70 -10.95 -0.19
CA LYS A 190 -6.99 -11.25 -0.85
C LYS A 190 -7.46 -10.13 -1.78
N ALA A 191 -7.33 -8.86 -1.40
CA ALA A 191 -7.69 -7.73 -2.26
C ALA A 191 -6.84 -7.68 -3.54
N VAL A 192 -5.53 -7.95 -3.45
CA VAL A 192 -4.64 -8.11 -4.60
C VAL A 192 -5.14 -9.25 -5.51
N GLN A 193 -5.45 -10.42 -4.96
CA GLN A 193 -5.99 -11.54 -5.75
C GLN A 193 -7.26 -11.15 -6.54
N LEU A 194 -8.19 -10.45 -5.90
CA LEU A 194 -9.46 -10.03 -6.53
C LEU A 194 -9.24 -8.97 -7.63
N LEU A 195 -8.36 -7.99 -7.37
CA LEU A 195 -7.97 -6.96 -8.34
C LEU A 195 -7.22 -7.55 -9.53
N GLU A 196 -6.24 -8.43 -9.30
CA GLU A 196 -5.49 -9.14 -10.35
C GLU A 196 -6.45 -10.00 -11.20
N ALA A 197 -7.40 -10.72 -10.58
CA ALA A 197 -8.47 -11.47 -11.25
C ALA A 197 -9.56 -10.60 -11.93
N GLY A 198 -9.43 -9.27 -11.92
CA GLY A 198 -10.28 -8.37 -12.69
C GLY A 198 -11.55 -7.88 -12.00
N LYS A 199 -11.77 -8.17 -10.70
CA LYS A 199 -12.81 -7.47 -9.94
C LYS A 199 -12.43 -6.00 -9.76
N ALA A 200 -13.43 -5.14 -9.77
CA ALA A 200 -13.33 -3.72 -9.44
C ALA A 200 -14.38 -3.37 -8.38
N PRO A 201 -14.13 -2.35 -7.54
CA PRO A 201 -15.18 -1.75 -6.71
C PRO A 201 -16.13 -0.90 -7.58
N GLU A 202 -17.30 -0.55 -7.06
CA GLU A 202 -18.24 0.38 -7.72
C GLU A 202 -17.66 1.80 -7.87
N LYS A 203 -16.74 2.17 -6.96
CA LYS A 203 -16.03 3.45 -6.87
C LYS A 203 -14.59 3.18 -6.47
N TRP A 204 -13.62 3.84 -7.08
CA TRP A 204 -12.20 3.59 -6.83
C TRP A 204 -11.68 4.34 -5.61
N GLU A 205 -12.35 5.41 -5.21
CA GLU A 205 -11.96 6.31 -4.12
C GLU A 205 -11.76 5.54 -2.79
N PRO A 206 -10.64 5.75 -2.08
CA PRO A 206 -9.67 6.85 -2.24
C PRO A 206 -8.57 6.62 -3.30
N TYR A 207 -8.54 5.49 -3.99
CA TYR A 207 -7.52 5.14 -5.00
C TYR A 207 -7.81 5.80 -6.35
N LEU A 208 -6.76 6.04 -7.15
CA LEU A 208 -6.90 6.58 -8.51
C LEU A 208 -7.36 5.56 -9.56
N GLY A 209 -7.38 4.27 -9.23
CA GLY A 209 -7.71 3.17 -10.13
C GLY A 209 -7.07 1.85 -9.70
N LYS A 210 -7.13 0.83 -10.57
CA LYS A 210 -6.61 -0.53 -10.27
C LYS A 210 -5.14 -0.54 -9.85
N ASP A 211 -4.27 0.14 -10.59
CA ASP A 211 -2.82 0.05 -10.35
C ASP A 211 -2.40 0.81 -9.08
N ASP A 212 -3.06 1.92 -8.76
CA ASP A 212 -2.88 2.66 -7.51
C ASP A 212 -3.41 1.85 -6.31
N ALA A 213 -4.59 1.22 -6.44
CA ALA A 213 -5.14 0.32 -5.42
C ALA A 213 -4.24 -0.91 -5.18
N LEU A 214 -3.73 -1.52 -6.25
CA LEU A 214 -2.74 -2.60 -6.18
C LEU A 214 -1.45 -2.12 -5.50
N ALA A 215 -0.94 -0.94 -5.84
CA ALA A 215 0.26 -0.38 -5.20
C ALA A 215 0.04 -0.19 -3.70
N TYR A 216 -1.09 0.38 -3.27
CA TYR A 216 -1.42 0.51 -1.84
C TYR A 216 -1.52 -0.84 -1.13
N MET A 217 -2.15 -1.86 -1.72
CA MET A 217 -2.23 -3.19 -1.09
C MET A 217 -0.87 -3.90 -1.01
N ASN A 218 -0.06 -3.84 -2.07
CA ASN A 218 1.30 -4.38 -2.06
C ASN A 218 2.20 -3.62 -1.06
N ASN A 219 2.00 -2.31 -0.91
CA ASN A 219 2.71 -1.48 0.06
C ASN A 219 2.38 -1.88 1.50
N ILE A 220 1.09 -2.11 1.82
CA ILE A 220 0.62 -2.59 3.12
C ILE A 220 1.25 -3.95 3.46
N ILE A 221 1.22 -4.91 2.53
CA ILE A 221 1.84 -6.23 2.74
C ILE A 221 3.34 -6.08 3.00
N GLY A 222 4.04 -5.31 2.15
CA GLY A 222 5.48 -5.07 2.29
C GLY A 222 5.85 -4.45 3.64
N HIS A 223 5.22 -3.35 4.02
CA HIS A 223 5.54 -2.64 5.27
C HIS A 223 5.24 -3.45 6.53
N LEU A 224 4.12 -4.17 6.57
CA LEU A 224 3.76 -5.00 7.74
C LEU A 224 4.60 -6.28 7.86
N THR A 225 5.28 -6.68 6.78
CA THR A 225 6.12 -7.89 6.72
C THR A 225 7.62 -7.59 6.89
N VAL A 226 8.12 -6.47 6.39
CA VAL A 226 9.58 -6.22 6.20
C VAL A 226 10.40 -6.31 7.49
N GLN A 227 9.85 -5.93 8.64
CA GLN A 227 10.56 -6.02 9.92
C GLN A 227 10.72 -7.45 10.46
N LYS A 228 9.86 -8.38 10.03
CA LYS A 228 9.80 -9.77 10.53
C LYS A 228 10.34 -10.77 9.49
N ASN A 229 10.13 -10.48 8.21
CA ASN A 229 10.56 -11.29 7.08
C ASN A 229 10.87 -10.39 5.86
N PRO A 230 12.04 -9.71 5.82
CA PRO A 230 12.38 -8.79 4.74
C PRO A 230 12.41 -9.47 3.36
N ALA A 231 12.77 -10.75 3.30
CA ALA A 231 12.76 -11.53 2.06
C ALA A 231 11.34 -11.78 1.51
N GLU A 232 10.34 -12.07 2.35
CA GLU A 232 8.93 -12.18 1.91
C GLU A 232 8.35 -10.80 1.54
N ALA A 233 8.75 -9.73 2.24
CA ALA A 233 8.27 -8.39 1.94
C ALA A 233 8.74 -7.85 0.58
N LEU A 234 9.97 -8.20 0.19
CA LEU A 234 10.66 -7.62 -0.97
C LEU A 234 9.90 -7.75 -2.31
N PRO A 235 9.32 -8.91 -2.71
CA PRO A 235 8.51 -9.00 -3.94
C PRO A 235 7.30 -8.05 -3.95
N TYR A 236 6.64 -7.84 -2.80
CA TYR A 236 5.52 -6.91 -2.70
C TYR A 236 6.00 -5.46 -2.82
N LEU A 237 7.10 -5.10 -2.14
CA LEU A 237 7.70 -3.76 -2.24
C LEU A 237 8.13 -3.42 -3.67
N ILE A 238 8.70 -4.39 -4.41
CA ILE A 238 9.08 -4.23 -5.82
C ILE A 238 7.83 -4.01 -6.71
N LYS A 239 6.71 -4.70 -6.46
CA LYS A 239 5.44 -4.42 -7.18
C LYS A 239 5.01 -2.95 -7.03
N VAL A 240 5.16 -2.35 -5.84
CA VAL A 240 4.84 -0.92 -5.60
C VAL A 240 5.68 0.00 -6.49
N ALA A 241 6.99 -0.26 -6.60
CA ALA A 241 7.89 0.53 -7.44
C ALA A 241 7.70 0.30 -8.95
N GLN A 242 7.00 -0.76 -9.36
CA GLN A 242 6.64 -1.04 -10.74
C GLN A 242 5.30 -0.40 -11.14
N GLN A 243 4.29 -0.43 -10.26
CA GLN A 243 2.91 0.00 -10.53
C GLN A 243 2.75 1.53 -10.61
N GLU A 244 2.01 2.01 -11.62
CA GLU A 244 1.75 3.44 -11.82
C GLU A 244 0.83 4.01 -10.72
N SER A 245 1.49 4.61 -9.72
CA SER A 245 0.90 5.03 -8.46
C SER A 245 1.61 6.28 -7.93
N LYS A 246 1.06 6.91 -6.89
CA LYS A 246 1.79 7.94 -6.13
C LYS A 246 3.02 7.37 -5.41
N LEU A 247 2.90 6.12 -4.92
CA LEU A 247 3.93 5.45 -4.11
C LEU A 247 5.22 5.21 -4.90
N LYS A 248 5.12 4.89 -6.20
CA LYS A 248 6.27 4.79 -7.13
C LYS A 248 7.14 6.06 -7.21
N LYS A 249 6.65 7.20 -6.72
CA LYS A 249 7.39 8.49 -6.68
C LYS A 249 7.91 8.84 -5.29
N PHE A 250 7.62 8.03 -4.27
CA PHE A 250 8.04 8.29 -2.89
C PHE A 250 9.47 7.78 -2.65
N PRO A 251 10.36 8.57 -2.03
CA PRO A 251 11.74 8.17 -1.75
C PRO A 251 11.82 6.90 -0.87
N SER A 252 10.94 6.84 0.13
CA SER A 252 10.86 5.75 1.10
C SER A 252 10.56 4.39 0.47
N THR A 253 9.81 4.32 -0.63
CA THR A 253 9.54 3.06 -1.34
C THR A 253 10.84 2.39 -1.79
N TYR A 254 11.81 3.17 -2.29
CA TYR A 254 13.11 2.63 -2.71
C TYR A 254 14.07 2.45 -1.53
N GLY A 255 14.03 3.33 -0.51
CA GLY A 255 14.80 3.16 0.72
C GLY A 255 14.47 1.85 1.46
N ILE A 256 13.18 1.49 1.51
CA ILE A 256 12.70 0.24 2.11
C ILE A 256 13.07 -0.97 1.24
N ILE A 257 13.05 -0.85 -0.10
CA ILE A 257 13.56 -1.92 -0.99
C ILE A 257 15.06 -2.18 -0.74
N GLY A 258 15.88 -1.12 -0.61
CA GLY A 258 17.29 -1.23 -0.26
C GLY A 258 17.51 -1.95 1.08
N GLY A 259 16.82 -1.49 2.13
CA GLY A 259 16.88 -2.12 3.45
C GLY A 259 16.34 -3.56 3.49
N ALA A 260 15.36 -3.91 2.65
CA ALA A 260 14.83 -5.27 2.54
C ALA A 260 15.80 -6.24 1.83
N TYR A 261 16.54 -5.77 0.82
CA TYR A 261 17.67 -6.54 0.27
C TYR A 261 18.78 -6.72 1.31
N GLU A 262 19.12 -5.65 2.05
CA GLU A 262 20.22 -5.63 3.01
C GLU A 262 19.97 -6.55 4.22
N ALA A 263 18.81 -6.42 4.88
CA ALA A 263 18.41 -7.23 6.03
C ALA A 263 17.91 -8.65 5.65
N GLY A 264 17.63 -8.89 4.37
CA GLY A 264 17.16 -10.16 3.84
C GLY A 264 18.26 -10.96 3.15
N GLU A 265 18.24 -10.96 1.81
CA GLU A 265 19.08 -11.86 1.01
C GLU A 265 20.58 -11.54 1.15
N TYR A 266 20.97 -10.27 1.32
CA TYR A 266 22.38 -9.93 1.56
C TYR A 266 22.87 -10.50 2.91
N ALA A 267 22.15 -10.24 4.01
CA ALA A 267 22.54 -10.72 5.33
C ALA A 267 22.70 -12.25 5.36
N LYS A 268 21.79 -12.97 4.72
CA LYS A 268 21.86 -14.43 4.55
C LYS A 268 23.06 -14.87 3.71
N LEU A 269 23.18 -14.42 2.46
CA LEU A 269 24.27 -14.84 1.57
C LEU A 269 25.65 -14.46 2.11
N SER A 270 25.76 -13.32 2.80
CA SER A 270 26.97 -12.88 3.50
C SER A 270 27.35 -13.82 4.64
N ALA A 271 26.39 -14.29 5.44
CA ALA A 271 26.61 -15.29 6.48
C ALA A 271 26.99 -16.68 5.91
N ASP A 272 26.32 -17.13 4.85
CA ASP A 272 26.62 -18.37 4.14
C ASP A 272 28.04 -18.34 3.56
N TYR A 273 28.43 -17.22 2.91
CA TYR A 273 29.79 -17.00 2.43
C TYR A 273 30.81 -17.01 3.56
N LYS A 274 30.49 -16.38 4.69
CA LYS A 274 31.38 -16.34 5.85
C LYS A 274 31.67 -17.75 6.37
N ALA A 275 30.63 -18.57 6.55
CA ALA A 275 30.77 -19.95 7.00
C ALA A 275 31.52 -20.85 5.97
N CYS A 276 31.20 -20.72 4.68
CA CYS A 276 31.81 -21.55 3.65
C CYS A 276 33.28 -21.18 3.40
N CYS A 277 33.61 -19.88 3.42
CA CYS A 277 34.69 -19.36 2.57
C CYS A 277 35.54 -18.25 3.22
N GLU A 278 35.17 -17.65 4.36
CA GLU A 278 36.02 -16.66 5.03
C GLU A 278 37.34 -17.29 5.50
N GLY A 279 38.45 -16.59 5.27
CA GLY A 279 39.80 -16.99 5.72
C GLY A 279 40.43 -18.17 4.97
N LYS A 280 39.71 -18.80 4.02
CA LYS A 280 40.16 -19.95 3.21
C LYS A 280 40.72 -19.49 1.86
N ASP A 281 41.37 -20.41 1.15
CA ASP A 281 41.82 -20.17 -0.22
C ASP A 281 40.65 -20.02 -1.19
N GLU A 282 40.87 -19.26 -2.26
CA GLU A 282 39.84 -18.87 -3.22
C GLU A 282 39.48 -20.03 -4.15
N THR A 283 38.20 -20.43 -4.17
CA THR A 283 37.68 -21.55 -4.98
C THR A 283 36.67 -21.07 -6.02
N PRO A 284 36.36 -21.86 -7.06
CA PRO A 284 35.25 -21.55 -7.96
C PRO A 284 33.91 -21.37 -7.21
N GLN A 285 33.70 -22.12 -6.12
CA GLN A 285 32.52 -21.99 -5.26
C GLN A 285 32.50 -20.66 -4.50
N SER A 286 33.63 -20.22 -3.91
CA SER A 286 33.67 -18.94 -3.21
C SER A 286 33.47 -17.77 -4.17
N LYS A 287 34.05 -17.84 -5.38
CA LYS A 287 33.78 -16.85 -6.46
C LYS A 287 32.29 -16.78 -6.81
N LEU A 288 31.64 -17.93 -6.94
CA LEU A 288 30.22 -18.01 -7.30
C LEU A 288 29.32 -17.44 -6.20
N ALA A 289 29.63 -17.75 -4.93
CA ALA A 289 28.92 -17.18 -3.78
C ALA A 289 29.13 -15.66 -3.67
N LEU A 290 30.36 -15.18 -3.88
CA LEU A 290 30.68 -13.75 -3.89
C LEU A 290 29.95 -12.99 -5.02
N GLU A 291 29.84 -13.59 -6.21
CA GLU A 291 29.14 -12.95 -7.33
C GLU A 291 27.62 -12.94 -7.15
N ASN A 292 27.05 -13.94 -6.46
CA ASN A 292 25.66 -13.90 -6.02
C ASN A 292 25.41 -12.80 -4.96
N ILE A 293 26.34 -12.57 -4.04
CA ILE A 293 26.31 -11.40 -3.13
C ILE A 293 26.40 -10.10 -3.93
N ASN A 294 27.30 -10.00 -4.91
CA ASN A 294 27.45 -8.82 -5.76
C ASN A 294 26.14 -8.45 -6.47
N GLN A 295 25.44 -9.42 -7.07
CA GLN A 295 24.14 -9.17 -7.70
C GLN A 295 23.11 -8.53 -6.75
N VAL A 296 23.08 -8.93 -5.48
CA VAL A 296 22.20 -8.34 -4.46
C VAL A 296 22.66 -6.91 -4.11
N ILE A 297 23.96 -6.70 -3.93
CA ILE A 297 24.54 -5.37 -3.65
C ILE A 297 24.23 -4.38 -4.79
N ASP A 298 24.22 -4.79 -6.06
CA ASP A 298 23.82 -3.92 -7.18
C ASP A 298 22.35 -3.44 -7.06
N ARG A 299 21.47 -4.23 -6.44
CA ARG A 299 20.08 -3.82 -6.17
C ARG A 299 19.96 -2.89 -4.99
N MET A 300 20.78 -3.09 -3.96
CA MET A 300 20.89 -2.17 -2.82
C MET A 300 21.39 -0.79 -3.29
N ILE A 301 22.42 -0.77 -4.15
CA ILE A 301 22.95 0.46 -4.77
C ILE A 301 21.88 1.15 -5.62
N ASP A 302 21.21 0.43 -6.53
CA ASP A 302 20.14 1.00 -7.37
C ASP A 302 18.98 1.56 -6.52
N ALA A 303 18.51 0.81 -5.52
CA ALA A 303 17.41 1.21 -4.67
C ALA A 303 17.75 2.43 -3.79
N TYR A 304 18.89 2.44 -3.08
CA TYR A 304 19.29 3.60 -2.29
C TYR A 304 19.59 4.82 -3.18
N ALA A 305 20.15 4.63 -4.38
CA ALA A 305 20.35 5.74 -5.32
C ALA A 305 19.02 6.37 -5.78
N ARG A 306 17.99 5.56 -6.07
CA ARG A 306 16.64 6.07 -6.38
C ARG A 306 16.02 6.80 -5.18
N ALA A 307 16.22 6.29 -3.96
CA ALA A 307 15.75 6.94 -2.74
C ALA A 307 16.40 8.32 -2.55
N VAL A 308 17.73 8.41 -2.66
CA VAL A 308 18.49 9.67 -2.55
C VAL A 308 18.11 10.66 -3.66
N ALA A 309 17.92 10.19 -4.89
CA ALA A 309 17.52 11.02 -6.02
C ALA A 309 16.11 11.60 -5.84
N LEU A 310 15.13 10.78 -5.48
CA LEU A 310 13.74 11.21 -5.28
C LEU A 310 13.56 12.11 -4.04
N ALA A 311 14.39 11.93 -3.00
CA ALA A 311 14.33 12.76 -1.79
C ALA A 311 14.66 14.24 -2.06
N GLY A 312 15.43 14.53 -3.12
CA GLY A 312 15.71 15.88 -3.58
C GLY A 312 16.16 16.82 -2.45
N SER A 313 15.55 18.00 -2.38
CA SER A 313 15.73 19.01 -1.33
C SER A 313 14.57 19.09 -0.33
N ASP A 314 13.65 18.10 -0.31
CA ASP A 314 12.52 18.11 0.61
C ASP A 314 12.98 17.91 2.06
N GLN A 315 12.71 18.90 2.91
CA GLN A 315 13.10 18.91 4.32
C GLN A 315 12.52 17.73 5.11
N ALA A 316 11.33 17.23 4.75
CA ALA A 316 10.72 16.06 5.38
C ALA A 316 11.52 14.77 5.15
N ASN A 317 12.31 14.71 4.07
CA ASN A 317 13.07 13.54 3.67
C ASN A 317 14.56 13.60 4.04
N GLN A 318 15.12 14.75 4.46
CA GLN A 318 16.59 14.89 4.57
C GLN A 318 17.26 13.96 5.60
N ALA A 319 16.57 13.58 6.69
CA ALA A 319 17.12 12.63 7.67
C ALA A 319 17.30 11.23 7.04
N ALA A 320 16.23 10.66 6.50
CA ALA A 320 16.27 9.35 5.83
C ALA A 320 17.15 9.40 4.56
N LYS A 321 17.18 10.53 3.85
CA LYS A 321 18.11 10.75 2.71
C LYS A 321 19.57 10.63 3.14
N LYS A 322 19.94 11.11 4.32
CA LYS A 322 21.30 10.90 4.85
C LYS A 322 21.57 9.42 5.09
N GLU A 323 20.66 8.72 5.77
CA GLU A 323 20.80 7.27 6.02
C GLU A 323 20.96 6.49 4.71
N TRP A 324 20.12 6.75 3.70
CA TRP A 324 20.22 6.14 2.38
C TRP A 324 21.51 6.52 1.65
N MET A 325 22.00 7.75 1.79
CA MET A 325 23.26 8.18 1.17
C MET A 325 24.49 7.58 1.85
N ASP A 326 24.46 7.40 3.17
CA ASP A 326 25.52 6.72 3.92
C ASP A 326 25.60 5.24 3.49
N SER A 327 24.48 4.51 3.51
CA SER A 327 24.41 3.13 3.01
C SER A 327 24.81 3.02 1.54
N LEU A 328 24.32 3.91 0.69
CA LEU A 328 24.69 3.95 -0.73
C LEU A 328 26.19 4.14 -0.92
N SER A 329 26.81 5.07 -0.19
CA SER A 329 28.26 5.33 -0.26
C SER A 329 29.07 4.11 0.17
N THR A 330 28.67 3.42 1.24
CA THR A 330 29.29 2.17 1.68
C THR A 330 29.23 1.08 0.60
N TRP A 331 28.04 0.80 0.07
CA TRP A 331 27.86 -0.26 -0.93
C TRP A 331 28.48 0.09 -2.29
N TYR A 332 28.42 1.36 -2.70
CA TYR A 332 29.09 1.84 -3.91
C TYR A 332 30.61 1.70 -3.80
N LYS A 333 31.22 2.13 -2.69
CA LYS A 333 32.67 1.99 -2.44
C LYS A 333 33.12 0.54 -2.38
N TYR A 334 32.32 -0.36 -1.83
CA TYR A 334 32.59 -1.79 -1.90
C TYR A 334 32.69 -2.30 -3.36
N ARG A 335 31.88 -1.76 -4.28
CA ARG A 335 31.87 -2.15 -5.71
C ARG A 335 32.83 -1.38 -6.62
N HIS A 336 33.38 -0.26 -6.19
CA HIS A 336 34.22 0.64 -7.00
C HIS A 336 35.59 0.92 -6.34
N ASP A 337 36.30 -0.14 -5.92
CA ASP A 337 37.68 -0.06 -5.39
C ASP A 337 37.88 0.98 -4.25
N GLN A 338 36.87 1.13 -3.39
CA GLN A 338 36.78 2.10 -2.28
C GLN A 338 36.63 3.59 -2.70
N SER A 339 36.39 3.85 -3.98
CA SER A 339 36.13 5.18 -4.56
C SER A 339 34.64 5.56 -4.55
N ASP A 340 34.35 6.85 -4.42
CA ASP A 340 33.05 7.49 -4.70
C ASP A 340 33.03 8.24 -6.05
N ALA A 341 34.10 8.18 -6.84
CA ALA A 341 34.11 8.75 -8.19
C ALA A 341 33.03 8.10 -9.08
N GLY A 342 32.13 8.90 -9.64
CA GLY A 342 30.97 8.43 -10.41
C GLY A 342 29.66 8.26 -9.62
N LEU A 343 29.70 8.38 -8.28
CA LEU A 343 28.52 8.21 -7.42
C LEU A 343 27.45 9.28 -7.68
N THR A 344 27.86 10.55 -7.78
CA THR A 344 26.96 11.69 -8.03
C THR A 344 26.27 11.56 -9.39
N GLU A 345 27.03 11.19 -10.42
CA GLU A 345 26.60 10.99 -11.80
C GLU A 345 25.64 9.80 -11.88
N MET A 346 25.93 8.72 -11.15
CA MET A 346 25.03 7.57 -11.04
C MET A 346 23.69 7.95 -10.40
N VAL A 347 23.70 8.68 -9.28
CA VAL A 347 22.47 9.15 -8.61
C VAL A 347 21.66 10.08 -9.50
N ALA A 348 22.31 11.01 -10.22
CA ALA A 348 21.64 11.89 -11.19
C ALA A 348 20.97 11.10 -12.35
N GLY A 349 21.62 10.03 -12.83
CA GLY A 349 21.11 9.21 -13.93
C GLY A 349 20.18 8.05 -13.54
N ILE A 350 20.02 7.72 -12.25
CA ILE A 350 19.39 6.45 -11.83
C ILE A 350 17.92 6.33 -12.25
N LEU A 351 17.16 7.44 -12.18
CA LEU A 351 15.72 7.46 -12.45
C LEU A 351 15.38 7.29 -13.95
N ALA A 352 16.36 7.49 -14.84
CA ALA A 352 16.21 7.21 -16.27
C ALA A 352 16.39 5.72 -16.61
N LYS A 353 16.92 4.90 -15.69
CA LYS A 353 17.08 3.46 -15.86
C LYS A 353 15.82 2.73 -15.36
N PRO A 354 15.34 1.67 -16.04
CA PRO A 354 14.28 0.82 -15.49
C PRO A 354 14.72 0.20 -14.15
N LEU A 355 13.77 -0.08 -13.26
CA LEU A 355 14.06 -0.80 -12.01
C LEU A 355 14.57 -2.21 -12.37
N PRO A 356 15.76 -2.63 -11.91
CA PRO A 356 16.31 -3.93 -12.24
C PRO A 356 15.50 -5.06 -11.58
N PRO A 357 15.35 -6.23 -12.24
CA PRO A 357 14.62 -7.36 -11.70
C PRO A 357 15.33 -7.98 -10.49
N VAL A 358 14.59 -8.72 -9.66
CA VAL A 358 15.13 -9.50 -8.53
C VAL A 358 16.33 -10.35 -9.01
N PRO A 359 17.46 -10.39 -8.26
CA PRO A 359 18.61 -11.21 -8.59
C PRO A 359 18.23 -12.66 -8.81
N THR A 360 18.78 -13.27 -9.87
CA THR A 360 18.67 -14.71 -10.10
C THR A 360 20.02 -15.33 -9.74
N PRO A 361 20.10 -16.22 -8.75
CA PRO A 361 21.37 -16.84 -8.36
C PRO A 361 22.02 -17.57 -9.55
N ILE A 362 23.25 -17.19 -9.89
CA ILE A 362 24.04 -17.90 -10.90
C ILE A 362 24.60 -19.19 -10.31
N THR A 363 24.57 -20.25 -11.12
CA THR A 363 25.08 -21.59 -10.79
C THR A 363 26.45 -21.90 -11.41
N THR A 364 26.90 -21.04 -12.33
CA THR A 364 28.19 -21.13 -13.02
C THR A 364 28.83 -19.75 -13.08
N LEU A 365 30.15 -19.66 -12.94
CA LEU A 365 30.88 -18.41 -13.17
C LEU A 365 30.77 -17.97 -14.63
N PRO A 366 30.70 -16.67 -14.93
CA PRO A 366 30.82 -16.18 -16.30
C PRO A 366 32.13 -16.65 -16.93
N THR A 367 32.04 -17.32 -18.08
CA THR A 367 33.23 -17.70 -18.86
C THR A 367 33.99 -16.43 -19.23
N ALA A 368 35.26 -16.34 -18.85
CA ALA A 368 36.09 -15.20 -19.22
C ALA A 368 36.21 -15.13 -20.75
N THR A 369 35.60 -14.10 -21.36
CA THR A 369 35.77 -13.80 -22.79
C THR A 369 37.27 -13.68 -23.07
N PRO A 370 37.85 -14.48 -23.97
CA PRO A 370 39.27 -14.37 -24.29
C PRO A 370 39.58 -12.95 -24.75
N ALA A 371 40.49 -12.28 -24.05
CA ALA A 371 40.94 -10.95 -24.43
C ALA A 371 41.55 -11.02 -25.83
N SER A 372 40.95 -10.34 -26.79
CA SER A 372 41.45 -10.28 -28.17
C SER A 372 42.85 -9.66 -28.18
N THR A 373 43.87 -10.48 -28.41
CA THR A 373 45.27 -10.04 -28.45
C THR A 373 45.41 -8.86 -29.41
N PRO A 374 45.98 -7.72 -28.99
CA PRO A 374 46.18 -6.58 -29.89
C PRO A 374 47.18 -6.95 -30.98
N THR A 375 46.71 -7.15 -32.21
CA THR A 375 47.59 -7.31 -33.37
C THR A 375 48.38 -6.02 -33.56
N SER A 376 49.70 -6.05 -33.34
CA SER A 376 50.58 -4.90 -33.57
C SER A 376 50.67 -4.59 -35.06
N GLY A 377 49.78 -3.72 -35.54
CA GLY A 377 49.87 -3.12 -36.88
C GLY A 377 51.00 -2.10 -36.91
N THR A 378 52.06 -2.39 -37.68
CA THR A 378 53.24 -1.53 -37.82
C THR A 378 52.88 -0.17 -38.42
N VAL A 379 53.46 0.89 -37.87
CA VAL A 379 53.28 2.26 -38.37
C VAL A 379 53.89 2.42 -39.76
N SER A 380 53.17 3.05 -40.68
CA SER A 380 53.74 3.69 -41.87
C SER A 380 52.97 4.96 -42.18
N ALA A 381 53.66 6.02 -42.58
CA ALA A 381 53.10 7.36 -42.76
C ALA A 381 53.05 7.76 -44.24
N GLY A 382 52.06 8.56 -44.63
CA GLY A 382 52.05 9.18 -45.95
C GLY A 382 50.74 9.83 -46.39
N GLY A 383 50.73 11.16 -46.47
CA GLY A 383 50.01 11.93 -47.50
C GLY A 383 48.48 12.07 -47.39
N SER A 384 48.04 13.27 -47.02
CA SER A 384 46.84 13.91 -47.60
C SER A 384 47.32 14.98 -48.62
N PRO A 385 46.53 15.37 -49.63
CA PRO A 385 45.46 16.37 -49.41
C PRO A 385 44.17 16.18 -50.27
N ALA A 386 43.26 17.15 -50.13
CA ALA A 386 41.95 17.31 -50.78
C ALA A 386 41.96 17.35 -52.35
N GLY A 387 40.82 17.24 -53.07
CA GLY A 387 39.42 16.99 -52.66
C GLY A 387 38.37 17.66 -53.59
N SER A 388 37.10 17.70 -53.17
CA SER A 388 35.94 18.46 -53.72
C SER A 388 35.01 17.82 -54.79
N ALA A 389 33.76 18.33 -54.78
CA ALA A 389 32.72 18.38 -55.84
C ALA A 389 31.77 17.19 -56.18
N ALA A 390 30.53 17.32 -55.68
CA ALA A 390 29.25 17.36 -56.43
C ALA A 390 28.63 16.11 -57.13
N SER A 391 27.65 15.51 -56.43
CA SER A 391 26.24 15.35 -56.86
C SER A 391 25.87 15.18 -58.36
N SER A 392 25.36 14.00 -58.71
CA SER A 392 23.99 13.80 -59.23
C SER A 392 23.65 12.29 -59.22
N GLY A 393 22.38 11.90 -59.38
CA GLY A 393 21.98 10.49 -59.32
C GLY A 393 20.82 10.15 -60.25
N THR A 394 20.67 8.85 -60.58
CA THR A 394 19.52 8.24 -61.28
C THR A 394 19.42 6.75 -60.95
N THR A 395 18.20 6.23 -60.79
CA THR A 395 17.81 4.79 -60.81
C THR A 395 16.87 4.57 -62.02
N PRO A 396 16.63 3.33 -62.55
CA PRO A 396 16.52 2.05 -61.83
C PRO A 396 16.94 0.73 -62.57
N ALA A 397 16.79 -0.40 -61.86
CA ALA A 397 16.57 -1.79 -62.37
C ALA A 397 17.68 -2.50 -63.21
N THR A 398 17.84 -3.83 -63.22
CA THR A 398 17.13 -4.93 -62.50
C THR A 398 18.15 -5.85 -61.78
N THR A 399 18.15 -7.20 -61.65
CA THR A 399 17.37 -8.36 -62.16
C THR A 399 17.45 -9.52 -61.12
N GLN A 400 16.95 -10.74 -61.46
CA GLN A 400 16.99 -11.96 -60.64
C GLN A 400 17.98 -13.00 -61.23
N PRO A 401 18.32 -14.13 -60.55
CA PRO A 401 17.47 -15.33 -60.59
C PRO A 401 17.40 -16.17 -59.29
N ALA A 402 16.50 -17.16 -59.28
CA ALA A 402 16.44 -18.27 -58.32
C ALA A 402 16.17 -19.58 -59.09
N PRO A 403 16.36 -20.77 -58.47
CA PRO A 403 15.24 -21.50 -57.87
C PRO A 403 15.61 -22.01 -56.43
N ALA A 404 15.02 -23.01 -55.75
CA ALA A 404 14.12 -24.09 -56.16
C ALA A 404 13.24 -24.67 -55.01
N THR A 405 12.66 -25.84 -55.30
CA THR A 405 11.78 -26.76 -54.54
C THR A 405 12.52 -27.65 -53.52
N SER A 406 11.90 -28.43 -52.61
CA SER A 406 10.52 -28.97 -52.53
C SER A 406 10.01 -29.20 -51.09
N ASN A 407 8.74 -29.65 -50.94
CA ASN A 407 8.07 -30.07 -49.69
C ASN A 407 7.00 -31.13 -50.05
N PRO A 408 6.54 -32.04 -49.15
CA PRO A 408 5.21 -31.82 -48.54
C PRO A 408 5.02 -32.42 -47.11
N ALA A 409 3.86 -32.12 -46.51
CA ALA A 409 3.42 -32.60 -45.19
C ALA A 409 2.16 -33.50 -45.25
N PRO A 410 1.80 -34.14 -44.13
CA PRO A 410 0.39 -34.34 -43.74
C PRO A 410 0.16 -34.00 -42.26
N ALA A 411 -1.07 -33.86 -41.73
CA ALA A 411 -2.35 -33.41 -42.28
C ALA A 411 -3.26 -33.06 -41.07
N SER A 412 -4.26 -32.18 -41.24
CA SER A 412 -5.21 -31.82 -40.17
C SER A 412 -6.62 -31.63 -40.74
N THR A 413 -7.65 -32.00 -39.96
CA THR A 413 -9.05 -32.07 -40.40
C THR A 413 -10.01 -31.36 -39.45
N THR A 414 -10.51 -30.20 -39.87
CA THR A 414 -11.73 -29.57 -39.31
C THR A 414 -12.60 -29.00 -40.44
N PRO A 415 -13.93 -29.18 -40.40
CA PRO A 415 -14.83 -28.57 -41.39
C PRO A 415 -14.93 -27.04 -41.28
N LYS A 416 -15.45 -26.41 -42.34
CA LYS A 416 -15.41 -24.97 -42.59
C LYS A 416 -16.81 -24.39 -42.75
N THR A 417 -17.08 -23.27 -42.10
CA THR A 417 -18.28 -22.43 -42.34
C THR A 417 -17.84 -21.00 -42.69
N ALA A 418 -18.56 -20.33 -43.58
CA ALA A 418 -18.11 -19.07 -44.19
C ALA A 418 -18.58 -17.80 -43.46
N PRO A 419 -17.81 -16.70 -43.47
CA PRO A 419 -18.22 -15.42 -42.90
C PRO A 419 -18.98 -14.55 -43.90
N THR A 420 -20.10 -13.95 -43.48
CA THR A 420 -20.79 -12.88 -44.20
C THR A 420 -20.31 -11.50 -43.75
N THR A 421 -20.09 -10.59 -44.69
CA THR A 421 -19.68 -9.21 -44.43
C THR A 421 -20.80 -8.36 -43.79
N ALA A 422 -20.43 -7.55 -42.79
CA ALA A 422 -21.31 -6.57 -42.15
C ALA A 422 -20.60 -5.21 -42.03
N THR A 423 -21.36 -4.12 -42.11
CA THR A 423 -20.83 -2.78 -42.44
C THR A 423 -20.39 -1.95 -41.22
N LYS A 424 -19.37 -1.11 -41.42
CA LYS A 424 -18.81 -0.18 -40.42
C LYS A 424 -19.86 0.85 -39.93
N PRO A 425 -20.05 1.04 -38.60
CA PRO A 425 -20.93 2.08 -38.07
C PRO A 425 -20.51 3.51 -38.44
N LYS A 426 -21.48 4.41 -38.62
CA LYS A 426 -21.26 5.87 -38.77
C LYS A 426 -21.31 6.58 -37.42
N THR A 427 -20.41 7.54 -37.22
CA THR A 427 -20.46 8.50 -36.10
C THR A 427 -21.68 9.42 -36.22
N PRO A 428 -22.42 9.71 -35.14
CA PRO A 428 -23.53 10.67 -35.17
C PRO A 428 -23.02 12.12 -35.20
N THR A 429 -23.67 12.96 -36.01
CA THR A 429 -23.45 14.43 -36.07
C THR A 429 -24.22 15.14 -34.95
N PRO A 430 -23.66 16.14 -34.26
CA PRO A 430 -24.38 16.90 -33.24
C PRO A 430 -25.54 17.73 -33.84
N THR A 431 -26.68 17.74 -33.14
CA THR A 431 -27.86 18.56 -33.49
C THR A 431 -27.68 20.01 -33.02
N PRO A 432 -28.05 21.04 -33.82
CA PRO A 432 -27.94 22.43 -33.40
C PRO A 432 -28.96 22.81 -32.32
N THR A 433 -28.51 23.59 -31.33
CA THR A 433 -29.33 24.11 -30.22
C THR A 433 -30.38 25.12 -30.71
N PRO A 434 -31.65 25.05 -30.28
CA PRO A 434 -32.65 26.08 -30.56
C PRO A 434 -32.32 27.43 -29.92
N ALA A 435 -32.51 28.53 -30.67
CA ALA A 435 -32.29 29.88 -30.15
C ALA A 435 -33.37 30.30 -29.11
N PRO A 436 -33.02 31.08 -28.07
CA PRO A 436 -33.97 31.53 -27.06
C PRO A 436 -34.97 32.56 -27.62
N LYS A 437 -36.25 32.41 -27.28
CA LYS A 437 -37.31 33.38 -27.65
C LYS A 437 -37.10 34.73 -26.93
N PRO A 438 -37.37 35.87 -27.58
CA PRO A 438 -37.27 37.19 -26.95
C PRO A 438 -38.27 37.34 -25.80
N ARG A 439 -37.80 37.88 -24.67
CA ARG A 439 -38.56 38.01 -23.43
C ARG A 439 -39.42 39.28 -23.45
N THR A 440 -40.73 39.12 -23.70
CA THR A 440 -41.68 40.25 -23.76
C THR A 440 -41.79 40.97 -22.41
N LYS A 441 -41.46 42.26 -22.36
CA LYS A 441 -41.82 43.11 -21.22
C LYS A 441 -43.35 43.27 -21.19
N ARG A 442 -43.96 43.16 -19.99
CA ARG A 442 -45.34 43.59 -19.75
C ARG A 442 -45.38 44.42 -18.46
N ASN A 443 -45.84 45.65 -18.55
CA ASN A 443 -45.94 46.59 -17.43
C ASN A 443 -47.35 46.51 -16.80
N HIS A 444 -47.41 46.30 -15.49
CA HIS A 444 -48.50 46.65 -14.57
C HIS A 444 -47.78 46.89 -13.22
N ARG A 445 -47.96 47.96 -12.44
CA ARG A 445 -48.97 49.02 -12.33
C ARG A 445 -50.38 48.50 -12.05
N GLY A 446 -50.77 48.68 -10.79
CA GLY A 446 -51.86 48.03 -10.06
C GLY A 446 -51.38 47.98 -8.62
#